data_AF-A0A661J6D6-F1
#
_entry.id   AF-A0A661J6D6-F1
#
_cell.length_a   1.000
_cell.length_b   1.000
_cell.length_c   1.000
_cell.angle_alpha   90.00
_cell.angle_beta   90.00
_cell.angle_gamma   90.00
#
_symmetry.space_group_name_H-M   'P 1'
#
loop_
_entity.id
_entity.type
_entity.pdbx_description
1 polymer ?
#
loop_
_entity_poly.entity_id
_entity_poly.type
_entity_poly.pdbx_seq_one_letter_code
_entity_poly.pdbx_strand_id
1 'polypeptide(L)'
;MVIVSFDAGKQSAQDGYYIIYATLTLKAYDATTGDLLANVQDRGKTITRGGEYGLADGVARVALQIGPRCVDRLTRKIVTRFSGSRIKFVVLIFRNVSPWEQDKIEDLLDKIGWRYRISRQTGSYMEIEIFSEADPTSVRKTVRKRLKTAGLSLIPAEMAGSRIIFEGTYSRSGEDY
;
A
#
# COMPACT_ATOMS: atom_id res chain seq x y z
N MET A 1 -3.23 -11.84 -9.63
CA MET A 1 -3.32 -12.31 -11.03
C MET A 1 -2.64 -11.32 -11.95
N VAL A 2 -1.91 -11.75 -12.98
CA VAL A 2 -1.32 -10.85 -14.00
C VAL A 2 -1.90 -11.21 -15.36
N ILE A 3 -2.47 -10.22 -16.05
CA ILE A 3 -2.97 -10.33 -17.41
C ILE A 3 -1.91 -9.76 -18.35
N VAL A 4 -1.60 -10.53 -19.39
CA VAL A 4 -0.62 -10.20 -20.43
C VAL A 4 -1.37 -10.04 -21.75
N SER A 5 -1.15 -8.92 -22.44
CA SER A 5 -1.64 -8.69 -23.79
C SER A 5 -0.48 -8.30 -24.68
N PHE A 6 -0.33 -8.98 -25.81
CA PHE A 6 0.75 -8.75 -26.76
C PHE A 6 0.16 -8.61 -28.16
N ASP A 7 0.31 -7.42 -28.72
CA ASP A 7 -0.25 -7.05 -30.01
C ASP A 7 0.89 -6.75 -30.98
N ALA A 8 1.00 -7.54 -32.06
CA ALA A 8 2.01 -7.38 -33.09
C ALA A 8 1.39 -6.98 -34.44
N GLY A 9 2.05 -6.09 -35.16
CA GLY A 9 1.66 -5.65 -36.49
C GLY A 9 2.88 -5.57 -37.41
N LYS A 10 2.63 -5.70 -38.72
CA LYS A 10 3.65 -5.54 -39.76
C LYS A 10 3.28 -4.40 -40.70
N GLN A 11 4.30 -3.70 -41.18
CA GLN A 11 4.20 -2.70 -42.22
C GLN A 11 5.29 -2.95 -43.25
N SER A 12 4.93 -2.94 -44.54
CA SER A 12 5.91 -3.05 -45.62
C SER A 12 6.79 -1.78 -45.66
N ALA A 13 8.09 -1.98 -45.80
CA ALA A 13 9.06 -0.92 -46.11
C ALA A 13 9.56 -1.07 -47.56
N GLN A 14 10.37 -0.11 -48.01
CA GLN A 14 11.05 -0.20 -49.31
C GLN A 14 12.00 -1.42 -49.33
N ASP A 15 12.23 -1.95 -50.53
CA ASP A 15 13.22 -3.01 -50.82
C ASP A 15 12.96 -4.40 -50.17
N GLY A 16 11.68 -4.74 -49.94
CA GLY A 16 11.29 -6.08 -49.47
C GLY A 16 11.54 -6.32 -47.97
N TYR A 17 11.73 -5.24 -47.21
CA TYR A 17 11.80 -5.27 -45.75
C TYR A 17 10.42 -5.07 -45.13
N TYR A 18 10.26 -5.60 -43.92
CA TYR A 18 9.09 -5.36 -43.07
C TYR A 18 9.52 -4.66 -41.79
N ILE A 19 8.77 -3.63 -41.41
CA ILE A 19 8.82 -3.06 -40.07
C ILE A 19 7.79 -3.79 -39.23
N ILE A 20 8.25 -4.38 -38.13
CA ILE A 20 7.41 -5.06 -37.16
C ILE A 20 7.29 -4.15 -35.95
N TYR A 21 6.06 -3.91 -35.53
CA TYR A 21 5.74 -3.22 -34.29
C TYR A 21 5.12 -4.23 -33.35
N ALA A 22 5.51 -4.20 -32.08
CA ALA A 22 4.78 -4.94 -31.06
C ALA A 22 4.57 -4.08 -29.82
N THR A 23 3.42 -4.27 -29.20
CA THR A 23 3.02 -3.62 -27.97
C THR A 23 2.77 -4.69 -26.93
N LEU A 24 3.42 -4.56 -25.76
CA LEU A 24 3.19 -5.42 -24.61
C LEU A 24 2.49 -4.62 -23.53
N THR A 25 1.35 -5.11 -23.08
CA THR A 25 0.60 -4.55 -21.96
C THR A 25 0.55 -5.58 -20.83
N LEU A 26 0.98 -5.18 -19.64
CA LEU A 26 0.87 -5.97 -18.42
C LEU A 26 -0.07 -5.27 -17.45
N LYS A 27 -1.04 -6.01 -16.91
CA LYS A 27 -1.97 -5.54 -15.87
C LYS A 27 -1.95 -6.51 -14.70
N ALA A 28 -1.60 -6.03 -13.50
CA ALA A 28 -1.59 -6.82 -12.28
C ALA A 28 -2.83 -6.49 -11.44
N TYR A 29 -3.53 -7.53 -11.00
CA TYR A 29 -4.72 -7.46 -10.15
C TYR A 29 -4.52 -8.24 -8.85
N ASP A 30 -5.14 -7.78 -7.77
CA ASP A 30 -5.31 -8.57 -6.55
C ASP A 30 -6.23 -9.76 -6.86
N ALA A 31 -5.80 -10.96 -6.51
CA ALA A 31 -6.56 -12.18 -6.76
C ALA A 31 -7.79 -12.32 -5.85
N THR A 32 -7.81 -11.61 -4.72
CA THR A 32 -8.87 -11.72 -3.71
C THR A 32 -9.95 -10.66 -3.92
N THR A 33 -9.55 -9.42 -4.21
CA THR A 33 -10.48 -8.29 -4.36
C THR A 33 -10.81 -7.95 -5.81
N GLY A 34 -9.98 -8.40 -6.77
CA GLY A 34 -10.10 -8.00 -8.17
C GLY A 34 -9.55 -6.60 -8.47
N ASP A 35 -8.95 -5.91 -7.48
CA ASP A 35 -8.44 -4.55 -7.66
C ASP A 35 -7.23 -4.49 -8.60
N LEU A 36 -7.19 -3.49 -9.49
CA LEU A 36 -6.01 -3.21 -10.32
C LEU A 36 -4.88 -2.64 -9.46
N LEU A 37 -3.80 -3.40 -9.31
CA LEU A 37 -2.62 -3.03 -8.54
C LEU A 37 -1.68 -2.13 -9.34
N ALA A 38 -1.40 -2.52 -10.59
CA ALA A 38 -0.48 -1.81 -11.46
C ALA A 38 -0.75 -2.14 -12.94
N ASN A 39 -0.47 -1.18 -13.82
CA ASN A 39 -0.46 -1.37 -15.26
C ASN A 39 0.83 -0.83 -15.88
N VAL A 40 1.32 -1.48 -16.93
CA VAL A 40 2.45 -1.02 -17.73
C VAL A 40 2.18 -1.38 -19.19
N GLN A 41 2.53 -0.46 -20.08
CA GLN A 41 2.55 -0.70 -21.51
C GLN A 41 3.92 -0.25 -22.04
N ASP A 42 4.47 -1.03 -22.96
CA ASP A 42 5.66 -0.67 -23.71
C ASP A 42 5.52 -1.11 -25.17
N ARG A 43 6.21 -0.39 -26.06
CA ARG A 43 6.13 -0.60 -27.50
C ARG A 43 7.53 -0.65 -28.08
N GLY A 44 7.76 -1.64 -28.93
CA GLY A 44 9.00 -1.81 -29.66
C GLY A 44 8.77 -1.89 -31.16
N LYS A 45 9.85 -1.69 -31.92
CA LYS A 45 9.87 -1.89 -33.36
C LYS A 45 11.18 -2.52 -33.79
N THR A 46 11.14 -3.36 -34.82
CA THR A 46 12.32 -3.90 -35.48
C THR A 46 12.11 -3.95 -36.98
N ILE A 47 13.20 -4.08 -37.73
CA ILE A 47 13.17 -4.34 -39.17
C ILE A 47 13.58 -5.79 -39.41
N THR A 48 12.89 -6.45 -40.32
CA THR A 48 13.24 -7.81 -40.75
C THR A 48 13.16 -7.91 -42.27
N ARG A 49 13.85 -8.91 -42.80
CA ARG A 49 13.79 -9.28 -44.22
C ARG A 49 13.43 -10.75 -44.30
N GLY A 50 12.60 -11.11 -45.26
CA GLY A 50 12.20 -12.49 -45.50
C GLY A 50 10.70 -12.74 -45.28
N GLY A 51 10.29 -13.97 -45.55
CA GLY A 51 8.90 -14.43 -45.42
C GLY A 51 8.48 -14.66 -43.97
N GLU A 52 7.57 -15.60 -43.75
CA GLU A 52 6.95 -15.84 -42.44
C GLU A 52 7.95 -16.10 -41.31
N TYR A 53 9.06 -16.79 -41.59
CA TYR A 53 10.13 -17.03 -40.61
C TYR A 53 10.79 -15.74 -40.13
N GLY A 54 11.10 -14.82 -41.06
CA GLY A 54 11.67 -13.51 -40.72
C GLY A 54 10.70 -12.64 -39.92
N LEU A 55 9.39 -12.81 -40.15
CA LEU A 55 8.36 -12.15 -39.37
C LEU A 55 8.29 -12.70 -37.94
N ALA A 56 8.30 -14.03 -37.77
CA ALA A 56 8.29 -14.67 -36.46
C ALA A 56 9.53 -14.29 -35.63
N ASP A 57 10.72 -14.33 -36.24
CA ASP A 57 11.97 -13.89 -35.58
C ASP A 57 11.90 -12.41 -35.19
N GLY A 58 11.42 -11.56 -36.10
CA GLY A 58 11.29 -10.13 -35.82
C GLY A 58 10.34 -9.84 -34.65
N VAL A 59 9.20 -10.55 -34.55
CA VAL A 59 8.29 -10.44 -33.41
C VAL A 59 8.98 -10.90 -32.11
N ALA A 60 9.69 -12.02 -32.15
CA ALA A 60 10.42 -12.54 -30.99
C ALA A 60 11.49 -11.56 -30.49
N ARG A 61 12.25 -10.94 -31.40
CA ARG A 61 13.26 -9.92 -31.03
C ARG A 61 12.64 -8.71 -30.35
N VAL A 62 11.48 -8.23 -30.84
CA VAL A 62 10.78 -7.12 -30.19
C VAL A 62 10.28 -7.54 -28.81
N ALA A 63 9.72 -8.74 -28.66
CA ALA A 63 9.27 -9.27 -27.37
C ALA A 63 10.42 -9.38 -26.35
N LEU A 64 11.59 -9.88 -26.76
CA LEU A 64 12.79 -9.96 -25.93
C LEU A 64 13.29 -8.59 -25.49
N GLN A 65 13.07 -7.55 -26.30
CA GLN A 65 13.46 -6.18 -25.97
C GLN A 65 12.50 -5.53 -24.96
N ILE A 66 11.18 -5.63 -25.19
CA ILE A 66 10.18 -4.92 -24.37
C ILE A 66 9.75 -5.70 -23.14
N GLY A 67 9.83 -7.03 -23.17
CA GLY A 67 9.40 -7.93 -22.10
C GLY A 67 10.05 -7.61 -20.75
N PRO A 68 11.39 -7.68 -20.63
CA PRO A 68 12.09 -7.41 -19.38
C PRO A 68 11.79 -6.01 -18.83
N ARG A 69 11.75 -5.00 -19.71
CA ARG A 69 11.46 -3.60 -19.33
C ARG A 69 10.05 -3.44 -18.77
N CYS A 70 9.06 -4.07 -19.39
CA CYS A 70 7.68 -4.09 -18.91
C CYS A 70 7.58 -4.74 -17.53
N VAL A 71 8.23 -5.89 -17.34
CA VAL A 71 8.22 -6.64 -16.08
C VAL A 71 8.91 -5.82 -14.98
N ASP A 72 10.10 -5.29 -15.22
CA ASP A 72 10.83 -4.49 -14.24
C ASP A 72 10.05 -3.25 -13.81
N ARG A 73 9.41 -2.56 -14.76
CA ARG A 73 8.56 -1.39 -14.46
C ARG A 73 7.30 -1.78 -13.70
N LEU A 74 6.68 -2.92 -14.03
CA LEU A 74 5.49 -3.40 -13.33
C LEU A 74 5.85 -3.77 -11.89
N THR A 75 6.90 -4.56 -11.71
CA THR A 75 7.45 -4.92 -10.40
C THR A 75 7.79 -3.67 -9.61
N ARG A 76 8.45 -2.69 -10.21
CA ARG A 76 8.73 -1.41 -9.54
C ARG A 76 7.45 -0.69 -9.13
N LYS A 77 6.41 -0.61 -9.96
CA LYS A 77 5.13 0.00 -9.58
C LYS A 77 4.46 -0.72 -8.42
N ILE A 78 4.46 -2.07 -8.44
CA ILE A 78 3.93 -2.90 -7.36
C ILE A 78 4.73 -2.67 -6.09
N VAL A 79 6.06 -2.83 -6.15
CA VAL A 79 6.97 -2.57 -5.04
C VAL A 79 6.78 -1.14 -4.53
N THR A 80 6.77 -0.10 -5.34
CA THR A 80 6.49 1.27 -4.87
C THR A 80 5.12 1.37 -4.17
N ARG A 81 4.07 0.78 -4.75
CA ARG A 81 2.73 0.76 -4.14
C ARG A 81 2.69 0.07 -2.78
N PHE A 82 3.48 -0.99 -2.59
CA PHE A 82 3.49 -1.80 -1.36
C PHE A 82 4.68 -1.52 -0.42
N SER A 83 5.71 -0.82 -0.90
CA SER A 83 6.97 -0.55 -0.20
C SER A 83 7.19 0.95 0.08
N GLY A 84 6.42 1.87 -0.52
CA GLY A 84 6.63 3.31 -0.33
C GLY A 84 5.34 4.14 -0.25
N SER A 85 5.11 4.74 0.93
CA SER A 85 4.14 5.81 1.27
C SER A 85 2.77 5.46 1.87
N ARG A 86 2.65 4.35 2.59
CA ARG A 86 2.04 4.52 3.93
C ARG A 86 3.19 4.90 4.85
N ILE A 87 3.13 6.08 5.45
CA ILE A 87 3.96 6.35 6.61
C ILE A 87 3.75 5.13 7.52
N LYS A 88 4.82 4.46 7.98
CA LYS A 88 4.65 3.37 8.93
C LYS A 88 4.08 4.02 10.18
N PHE A 89 2.76 3.97 10.33
CA PHE A 89 2.08 4.46 11.49
C PHE A 89 1.57 3.28 12.29
N VAL A 90 1.77 3.39 13.60
CA VAL A 90 1.12 2.51 14.55
C VAL A 90 -0.21 3.16 14.91
N VAL A 91 -1.31 2.44 14.68
CA VAL A 91 -2.65 2.93 15.04
C VAL A 91 -2.91 2.54 16.48
N LEU A 92 -3.06 3.54 17.35
CA LEU A 92 -3.62 3.37 18.68
C LEU A 92 -5.11 3.60 18.62
N ILE A 93 -5.87 2.68 19.19
CA ILE A 93 -7.32 2.76 19.28
C ILE A 93 -7.68 2.74 20.76
N PHE A 94 -8.38 3.77 21.20
CA PHE A 94 -8.89 3.90 22.55
C PHE A 94 -10.41 3.85 22.49
N ARG A 95 -10.98 2.85 23.15
CA ARG A 95 -12.43 2.64 23.24
C ARG A 95 -12.87 2.82 24.68
N ASN A 96 -14.12 3.23 24.86
CA ASN A 96 -14.71 3.42 26.18
C ASN A 96 -13.85 4.35 27.05
N VAL A 97 -13.39 5.47 26.45
CA VAL A 97 -12.61 6.52 27.11
C VAL A 97 -13.39 7.82 27.14
N SER A 98 -13.54 8.43 28.31
CA SER A 98 -14.22 9.72 28.45
C SER A 98 -13.45 10.84 27.72
N PRO A 99 -14.11 11.97 27.37
CA PRO A 99 -13.43 13.11 26.75
C PRO A 99 -12.23 13.62 27.57
N TRP A 100 -12.35 13.66 28.91
CA TRP A 100 -11.24 14.05 29.78
C TRP A 100 -10.07 13.07 29.77
N GLU A 101 -10.34 11.76 29.61
CA GLU A 101 -9.28 10.78 29.42
C GLU A 101 -8.62 10.91 28.04
N GLN A 102 -9.37 11.31 27.01
CA GLN A 102 -8.82 11.61 25.68
C GLN A 102 -7.83 12.77 25.74
N ASP A 103 -8.20 13.89 26.38
CA ASP A 103 -7.31 15.04 26.57
C ASP A 103 -5.99 14.62 27.27
N LYS A 104 -6.11 13.77 28.29
CA LYS A 104 -4.93 13.23 29.00
C LYS A 104 -4.05 12.32 28.15
N ILE A 105 -4.64 11.58 27.22
CA ILE A 105 -3.90 10.72 26.30
C ILE A 105 -3.15 11.60 25.30
N GLU A 106 -3.74 12.68 24.80
CA GLU A 106 -3.08 13.65 23.93
C GLU A 106 -1.88 14.30 24.63
N ASP A 107 -2.08 14.85 25.84
CA ASP A 107 -1.02 15.42 26.69
C ASP A 107 0.15 14.43 26.92
N LEU A 108 -0.19 13.14 27.04
CA LEU A 108 0.78 12.07 27.26
C LEU A 108 1.60 11.80 25.99
N LEU A 109 0.96 11.81 24.82
CA LEU A 109 1.65 11.61 23.54
C LEU A 109 2.57 12.79 23.22
N ASP A 110 2.14 14.02 23.51
CA ASP A 110 2.96 15.22 23.36
C ASP A 110 4.25 15.14 24.19
N LYS A 111 4.15 14.65 25.45
CA LYS A 111 5.31 14.43 26.33
C LYS A 111 6.25 13.32 25.85
N ILE A 112 5.79 12.41 25.01
CA ILE A 112 6.64 11.37 24.41
C ILE A 112 7.46 11.94 23.24
N GLY A 113 7.00 13.03 22.62
CA GLY A 113 7.68 13.67 21.49
C GLY A 113 7.51 12.91 20.17
N TRP A 114 6.50 12.05 20.06
CA TRP A 114 6.17 11.41 18.79
C TRP A 114 5.35 12.34 17.92
N ARG A 115 5.58 12.28 16.62
CA ARG A 115 4.68 12.91 15.65
C ARG A 115 3.47 11.99 15.50
N TYR A 116 2.26 12.52 15.72
CA TYR A 116 1.03 11.77 15.55
C TYR A 116 -0.04 12.60 14.82
N ARG A 117 -1.10 11.93 14.37
CA ARG A 117 -2.36 12.58 13.98
C ARG A 117 -3.53 11.84 14.61
N ILE A 118 -4.53 12.58 15.04
CA ILE A 118 -5.81 12.00 15.46
C ILE A 118 -6.59 11.70 14.18
N SER A 119 -6.83 10.41 13.88
CA SER A 119 -7.56 10.00 12.68
C SER A 119 -9.07 10.02 12.91
N ARG A 120 -9.51 9.81 14.15
CA ARG A 120 -10.93 9.85 14.54
C ARG A 120 -11.08 10.14 16.03
N GLN A 121 -12.02 10.98 16.41
CA GLN A 121 -12.36 11.26 17.80
C GLN A 121 -13.86 11.53 17.91
N THR A 122 -14.58 10.65 18.60
CA THR A 122 -16.05 10.71 18.70
C THR A 122 -16.51 10.15 20.04
N GLY A 123 -17.09 10.99 20.90
CA GLY A 123 -17.73 10.55 22.15
C GLY A 123 -16.76 9.77 23.04
N SER A 124 -16.92 8.45 23.12
CA SER A 124 -16.11 7.54 23.92
C SER A 124 -14.97 6.84 23.14
N TYR A 125 -14.68 7.29 21.93
CA TYR A 125 -13.81 6.61 20.98
C TYR A 125 -12.76 7.56 20.39
N MET A 126 -11.52 7.09 20.32
CA MET A 126 -10.41 7.85 19.73
C MET A 126 -9.43 6.92 18.99
N GLU A 127 -9.03 7.32 17.79
CA GLU A 127 -7.98 6.69 17.00
C GLU A 127 -6.86 7.68 16.73
N ILE A 128 -5.63 7.23 16.97
CA ILE A 128 -4.43 8.02 16.80
C ILE A 128 -3.44 7.24 15.95
N GLU A 129 -2.92 7.87 14.91
CA GLU A 129 -1.84 7.33 14.12
C GLU A 129 -0.52 7.94 14.55
N ILE A 130 0.38 7.11 15.08
CA ILE A 130 1.71 7.51 15.50
C ILE A 130 2.69 7.25 14.37
N PHE A 131 3.33 8.30 13.89
CA PHE A 131 4.42 8.21 12.92
C PHE A 131 5.71 7.95 13.68
N SER A 132 6.05 6.67 13.82
CA SER A 132 7.26 6.23 14.54
C SER A 132 8.01 5.18 13.72
N GLU A 133 9.33 5.22 13.81
CA GLU A 133 10.20 4.14 13.34
C GLU A 133 10.21 2.95 14.29
N ALA A 134 9.72 3.13 15.53
CA ALA A 134 9.63 2.07 16.52
C ALA A 134 8.61 1.00 16.10
N ASP A 135 8.92 -0.26 16.40
CA ASP A 135 8.02 -1.37 16.13
C ASP A 135 6.75 -1.28 17.01
N PRO A 136 5.60 -1.84 16.56
CA PRO A 136 4.34 -1.78 17.31
C PRO A 136 4.44 -2.31 18.75
N THR A 137 5.32 -3.28 19.02
CA THR A 137 5.49 -3.82 20.39
C THR A 137 6.16 -2.79 21.30
N SER A 138 7.18 -2.10 20.79
CA SER A 138 7.84 -1.01 21.50
C SER A 138 6.90 0.17 21.75
N VAL A 139 6.07 0.53 20.75
CA VAL A 139 5.03 1.56 20.91
C VAL A 139 4.03 1.14 22.00
N ARG A 140 3.49 -0.09 21.93
CA ARG A 140 2.57 -0.63 22.94
C ARG A 140 3.14 -0.57 24.35
N LYS A 141 4.38 -1.02 24.54
CA LYS A 141 5.06 -1.04 25.85
C LYS A 141 5.20 0.37 26.42
N THR A 142 5.61 1.32 25.58
CA THR A 142 5.81 2.73 25.97
C THR A 142 4.49 3.37 26.37
N VAL A 143 3.45 3.22 25.55
CA VAL A 143 2.11 3.76 25.80
C VAL A 143 1.54 3.16 27.08
N ARG A 144 1.57 1.83 27.24
CA ARG A 144 1.09 1.16 28.46
C ARG A 144 1.79 1.67 29.73
N LYS A 145 3.11 1.84 29.69
CA LYS A 145 3.88 2.35 30.84
C LYS A 145 3.43 3.77 31.21
N ARG A 146 3.28 4.64 30.20
CA ARG A 146 2.88 6.04 30.39
C ARG A 146 1.44 6.17 30.87
N LEU A 147 0.50 5.38 30.34
CA LEU A 147 -0.89 5.34 30.80
C LEU A 147 -0.97 4.97 32.28
N LYS A 148 -0.21 3.95 32.70
CA LYS A 148 -0.12 3.55 34.12
C LYS A 148 0.45 4.68 35.00
N THR A 149 1.48 5.39 34.53
CA THR A 149 2.04 6.55 35.25
C THR A 149 1.06 7.72 35.34
N ALA A 150 0.20 7.91 34.34
CA ALA A 150 -0.82 8.96 34.31
C ALA A 150 -2.09 8.61 35.11
N GLY A 151 -2.15 7.42 35.74
CA GLY A 151 -3.32 6.95 36.48
C GLY A 151 -4.51 6.60 35.58
N LEU A 152 -4.29 6.35 34.30
CA LEU A 152 -5.33 5.95 33.35
C LEU A 152 -5.51 4.42 33.39
N SER A 153 -6.71 3.98 33.74
CA SER A 153 -7.06 2.55 33.87
C SER A 153 -7.46 1.94 32.52
N LEU A 154 -6.55 2.00 31.54
CA LEU A 154 -6.77 1.42 30.22
C LEU A 154 -6.10 0.06 30.09
N ILE A 155 -6.86 -0.94 29.65
CA ILE A 155 -6.41 -2.31 29.50
C ILE A 155 -6.08 -2.57 28.03
N PRO A 156 -4.88 -3.11 27.70
CA PRO A 156 -4.59 -3.52 26.34
C PRO A 156 -5.48 -4.72 25.97
N ALA A 157 -6.37 -4.55 24.99
CA ALA A 157 -7.30 -5.58 24.57
C ALA A 157 -6.73 -6.45 23.45
N GLU A 158 -6.18 -5.83 22.40
CA GLU A 158 -5.74 -6.55 21.21
C GLU A 158 -4.56 -5.86 20.52
N MET A 159 -3.72 -6.64 19.83
CA MET A 159 -2.71 -6.15 18.91
C MET A 159 -2.74 -6.99 17.64
N ALA A 160 -3.10 -6.37 16.51
CA ALA A 160 -3.15 -7.00 15.20
C ALA A 160 -2.26 -6.21 14.23
N GLY A 161 -1.05 -6.72 13.97
CA GLY A 161 -0.04 -6.01 13.18
C GLY A 161 0.32 -4.66 13.81
N SER A 162 0.09 -3.56 13.08
CA SER A 162 0.36 -2.19 13.53
C SER A 162 -0.80 -1.53 14.27
N ARG A 163 -1.90 -2.25 14.55
CA ARG A 163 -3.06 -1.73 15.31
C ARG A 163 -2.97 -2.22 16.75
N ILE A 164 -3.09 -1.32 17.70
CA ILE A 164 -3.07 -1.59 19.15
C ILE A 164 -4.35 -1.02 19.75
N ILE A 165 -5.11 -1.86 20.45
CA ILE A 165 -6.39 -1.48 21.05
C ILE A 165 -6.25 -1.43 22.57
N PHE A 166 -6.73 -0.33 23.15
CA PHE A 166 -6.88 -0.11 24.57
C PHE A 166 -8.37 0.10 24.90
N GLU A 167 -8.86 -0.63 25.89
CA GLU A 167 -10.21 -0.51 26.41
C GLU A 167 -10.18 0.22 27.75
N GLY A 168 -11.00 1.27 27.87
CA GLY A 168 -11.32 1.90 29.13
C GLY A 168 -12.61 1.34 29.75
N THR A 169 -13.07 1.97 30.81
CA THR A 169 -14.28 1.57 31.55
C THR A 169 -15.42 2.57 31.41
N TYR A 170 -15.29 3.59 30.55
CA TYR A 170 -16.30 4.61 30.38
C TYR A 170 -17.48 4.06 29.57
N SER A 171 -18.60 3.80 30.24
CA SER A 171 -19.90 3.62 29.60
C SER A 171 -20.62 4.97 29.56
N ARG A 172 -21.10 5.36 28.37
CA ARG A 172 -21.99 6.52 28.25
C ARG A 172 -23.34 6.13 28.85
N SER A 173 -23.55 6.46 30.12
CA SER A 173 -24.86 6.34 30.76
C SER A 173 -25.84 7.31 30.10
N GLY A 174 -26.84 6.77 29.39
CA GLY A 174 -28.03 7.51 28.93
C GLY A 174 -28.06 7.85 27.43
N GLU A 175 -28.48 6.89 26.60
CA GLU A 175 -29.37 7.20 25.47
C GLU A 175 -30.80 7.17 26.02
N ASP A 176 -31.22 8.29 26.62
CA ASP A 176 -32.64 8.64 26.73
C ASP A 176 -32.89 9.73 25.68
N TYR A 177 -33.40 9.31 24.52
CA TYR A 177 -34.24 10.11 23.63
C TYR A 177 -35.26 9.20 22.95
#